data_AF-A0A094CLN7-F1
#
_entry.id   AF-A0A094CLN7-F1
#
_cell.length_a   1.000
_cell.length_b   1.000
_cell.length_c   1.000
_cell.angle_alpha   90.00
_cell.angle_beta   90.00
_cell.angle_gamma   90.00
#
_symmetry.space_group_name_H-M   'P 1'
#
loop_
_entity.id
_entity.type
_entity.pdbx_description
1 polymer ?
#
loop_
_entity_poly.entity_id
_entity_poly.type
_entity_poly.pdbx_seq_one_letter_code
_entity_poly.pdbx_strand_id
1 'polypeptide(L)'
;MVRKIKSENPDDWEGTYRSRAASPGTPKRVTRSTAKRGSGVAKLSDRSPHSHKKPKTSFQPAPVLDDHDETDEDRNESSIGTESTSDEDDEHLVEKQLVSLQREQRNYEAMQNAQKQQEREQAKRLMNRQKKQDQLVLLEKHRKDKEIQEKENLKKRRMEQQRKEQERMNERFKLIEMQRKEKARLEQEQLLEMQRKEKARFEQKRAAKDSLLNDENKSRELRLQEIYEKGRKAAMELSDPQPSKGREPQGAASNKIGKYDTDGEEDDDESGHGESDSESDGEEDEDGSGRAESDTESDDEDKNDDSNDEDDNDEVGDMSKVVYQNKNMGATEIQEDSEDQDEGEEEGGNSVHGSDAPILPNPRPQDEGLSACLRCIKNLAVNPEFSCVFTDDYDKCMRCSTRGRRCVPVPAFAHGDVCKLLALQKLHDAARPNIRPALRIRIQADAAGIVDKVRPEESRARKTQEETLRSILLGQVGIKHNQEEILRLLRELLSRHPVEKNIPVATGQVHKGKRRA
;
A
#
# COMPACT_ATOMS: atom_id res chain seq x y z
N MET A 1 30.36 -48.37 14.66
CA MET A 1 28.92 -48.09 14.91
C MET A 1 28.39 -47.32 13.71
N VAL A 2 27.80 -48.05 12.77
CA VAL A 2 27.39 -47.57 11.46
C VAL A 2 25.88 -47.34 11.52
N ARG A 3 25.43 -46.09 11.35
CA ARG A 3 23.99 -45.76 11.27
C ARG A 3 23.57 -45.80 9.80
N LYS A 4 22.67 -46.75 9.51
CA LYS A 4 22.05 -46.97 8.19
C LYS A 4 21.24 -45.75 7.78
N ILE A 5 21.54 -45.22 6.60
CA ILE A 5 20.72 -44.24 5.89
C ILE A 5 19.71 -45.03 5.06
N LYS A 6 18.42 -44.76 5.26
CA LYS A 6 17.32 -45.34 4.48
C LYS A 6 17.07 -44.41 3.29
N SER A 7 17.39 -44.89 2.10
CA SER A 7 17.02 -44.30 0.82
C SER A 7 15.63 -44.80 0.44
N GLU A 8 14.66 -43.90 0.30
CA GLU A 8 13.40 -44.17 -0.39
C GLU A 8 13.40 -43.45 -1.72
N ASN A 9 12.98 -44.22 -2.73
CA ASN A 9 13.11 -43.99 -4.16
C ASN A 9 11.97 -43.07 -4.64
N PRO A 10 12.22 -42.15 -5.60
CA PRO A 10 11.21 -41.26 -6.14
C PRO A 10 10.79 -41.73 -7.53
N ASP A 11 9.99 -42.80 -7.64
CA ASP A 11 9.36 -43.19 -8.91
C ASP A 11 8.28 -44.23 -8.61
N ASP A 12 7.03 -43.77 -8.47
CA ASP A 12 5.83 -44.55 -8.78
C ASP A 12 4.62 -43.61 -8.68
N TRP A 13 3.59 -43.90 -9.47
CA TRP A 13 2.32 -43.19 -9.64
C TRP A 13 2.20 -42.25 -10.85
N GLU A 14 2.56 -42.76 -12.03
CA GLU A 14 1.70 -42.56 -13.20
C GLU A 14 0.39 -43.35 -13.00
N GLY A 15 -0.71 -42.62 -12.81
CA GLY A 15 -2.05 -43.15 -12.66
C GLY A 15 -3.06 -42.25 -13.34
N THR A 16 -3.29 -42.51 -14.61
CA THR A 16 -4.27 -41.86 -15.48
C THR A 16 -5.70 -41.97 -14.92
N TYR A 17 -6.52 -40.96 -15.23
CA TYR A 17 -7.99 -41.06 -15.36
C TYR A 17 -8.86 -40.77 -14.12
N ARG A 18 -9.36 -39.52 -14.00
CA ARG A 18 -10.76 -39.15 -14.33
C ARG A 18 -11.06 -37.69 -14.00
N SER A 19 -11.39 -36.93 -15.04
CA SER A 19 -12.10 -35.66 -14.94
C SER A 19 -13.45 -35.86 -14.24
N ARG A 20 -13.65 -35.21 -13.09
CA ARG A 20 -14.97 -34.80 -12.61
C ARG A 20 -14.85 -33.43 -11.97
N ALA A 21 -15.55 -32.48 -12.59
CA ALA A 21 -15.88 -31.19 -12.03
C ALA A 21 -16.40 -31.36 -10.59
N ALA A 22 -15.77 -30.66 -9.65
CA ALA A 22 -16.30 -30.41 -8.33
C ALA A 22 -15.70 -29.11 -7.80
N SER A 23 -16.39 -28.01 -8.08
CA SER A 23 -16.22 -26.75 -7.37
C SER A 23 -16.29 -27.00 -5.86
N PRO A 24 -15.36 -26.46 -5.04
CA PRO A 24 -15.53 -26.48 -3.60
C PRO A 24 -16.70 -25.54 -3.27
N GLY A 25 -17.85 -26.14 -2.99
CA GLY A 25 -19.04 -25.43 -2.53
C GLY A 25 -18.76 -24.69 -1.23
N THR A 26 -19.18 -23.44 -1.19
CA THR A 26 -19.24 -22.60 0.00
C THR A 26 -20.04 -23.31 1.11
N PRO A 27 -19.59 -23.26 2.38
CA PRO A 27 -20.37 -23.81 3.48
C PRO A 27 -21.65 -23.00 3.68
N LYS A 28 -22.80 -23.66 3.50
CA LYS A 28 -24.14 -23.11 3.76
C LYS A 28 -24.26 -22.70 5.23
N ARG A 29 -24.39 -21.38 5.45
CA ARG A 29 -24.74 -20.75 6.72
C ARG A 29 -26.15 -21.21 7.13
N VAL A 30 -26.24 -22.12 8.09
CA VAL A 30 -27.51 -22.51 8.73
C VAL A 30 -27.92 -21.39 9.68
N THR A 31 -28.79 -20.48 9.22
CA THR A 31 -29.50 -19.55 10.10
C THR A 31 -30.60 -20.32 10.83
N ARG A 32 -30.37 -20.59 12.10
CA ARG A 32 -31.35 -21.20 12.99
C ARG A 32 -32.33 -20.12 13.44
N SER A 33 -33.40 -19.92 12.68
CA SER A 33 -34.53 -19.06 13.04
C SER A 33 -35.67 -19.87 13.66
N THR A 34 -35.83 -19.77 14.98
CA THR A 34 -37.07 -20.00 15.78
C THR A 34 -36.81 -19.29 17.12
N ALA A 35 -37.64 -18.43 17.72
CA ALA A 35 -39.09 -18.37 17.73
C ALA A 35 -39.60 -16.98 18.20
N LYS A 36 -40.57 -16.43 17.46
CA LYS A 36 -41.94 -16.17 17.92
C LYS A 36 -42.13 -15.64 19.36
N ARG A 37 -42.12 -14.31 19.53
CA ARG A 37 -42.92 -13.51 20.49
C ARG A 37 -43.05 -12.12 19.85
N GLY A 38 -44.17 -11.44 19.71
CA GLY A 38 -45.55 -11.56 20.15
C GLY A 38 -46.06 -10.14 19.96
N SER A 39 -46.93 -9.92 18.97
CA SER A 39 -47.45 -8.60 18.59
C SER A 39 -48.27 -8.02 19.75
N GLY A 40 -47.67 -7.10 20.49
CA GLY A 40 -48.32 -6.32 21.54
C GLY A 40 -48.26 -4.85 21.19
N VAL A 41 -49.39 -4.33 20.76
CA VAL A 41 -49.69 -2.92 20.46
C VAL A 41 -49.23 -2.02 21.60
N ALA A 42 -48.31 -1.09 21.32
CA ALA A 42 -48.10 0.09 22.16
C ALA A 42 -47.94 1.31 21.25
N LYS A 43 -49.02 2.08 21.13
CA LYS A 43 -49.06 3.40 20.51
C LYS A 43 -48.05 4.30 21.23
N LEU A 44 -46.98 4.69 20.57
CA LEU A 44 -46.15 5.80 21.02
C LEU A 44 -46.49 7.03 20.19
N SER A 45 -47.28 7.88 20.85
CA SER A 45 -47.66 9.24 20.50
C SER A 45 -46.45 10.09 20.16
N ASP A 46 -46.61 10.90 19.12
CA ASP A 46 -45.88 12.14 18.88
C ASP A 46 -45.70 12.93 20.18
N ARG A 47 -44.47 13.26 20.53
CA ARG A 47 -44.14 14.33 21.48
C ARG A 47 -42.96 15.17 20.99
N SER A 48 -43.39 16.31 20.45
CA SER A 48 -42.79 17.63 20.32
C SER A 48 -41.46 17.92 21.07
N PRO A 49 -40.55 18.73 20.47
CA PRO A 49 -39.33 19.19 21.10
C PRO A 49 -39.55 20.54 21.79
N HIS A 50 -39.79 20.56 23.09
CA HIS A 50 -39.72 21.81 23.85
C HIS A 50 -39.30 21.61 25.31
N SER A 51 -38.20 22.31 25.65
CA SER A 51 -37.94 22.98 26.94
C SER A 51 -37.94 22.13 28.21
N HIS A 52 -36.86 22.20 29.00
CA HIS A 52 -36.89 22.99 30.24
C HIS A 52 -35.49 23.05 30.88
N LYS A 53 -35.10 24.30 31.15
CA LYS A 53 -34.01 24.76 32.02
C LYS A 53 -33.89 23.90 33.28
N LYS A 54 -32.70 23.35 33.54
CA LYS A 54 -32.35 22.84 34.86
C LYS A 54 -32.03 24.04 35.78
N PRO A 55 -32.64 24.16 36.96
CA PRO A 55 -32.26 25.18 37.93
C PRO A 55 -30.87 24.87 38.52
N LYS A 56 -30.07 25.92 38.67
CA LYS A 56 -28.85 25.95 39.49
C LYS A 56 -29.20 25.49 40.90
N THR A 57 -28.73 24.31 41.29
CA THR A 57 -28.58 23.94 42.69
C THR A 57 -27.39 24.70 43.25
N SER A 58 -27.68 25.76 44.01
CA SER A 58 -26.72 26.44 44.86
C SER A 58 -26.14 25.44 45.85
N PHE A 59 -24.85 25.16 45.71
CA PHE A 59 -24.05 24.51 46.74
C PHE A 59 -24.12 25.38 48.00
N GLN A 60 -24.70 24.87 49.08
CA GLN A 60 -24.41 25.39 50.41
C GLN A 60 -23.13 24.71 50.90
N PRO A 61 -22.11 25.47 51.35
CA PRO A 61 -20.94 24.88 51.98
C PRO A 61 -21.36 24.22 53.30
N ALA A 62 -20.88 23.00 53.52
CA ALA A 62 -21.02 22.31 54.79
C ALA A 62 -20.35 23.15 55.90
N PRO A 63 -21.01 23.34 57.06
CA PRO A 63 -20.36 23.95 58.20
C PRO A 63 -19.26 23.00 58.69
N VAL A 64 -18.03 23.49 58.68
CA VAL A 64 -16.89 22.87 59.38
C VAL A 64 -17.26 22.89 60.86
N LEU A 65 -17.43 21.70 61.45
CA LEU A 65 -17.46 21.54 62.90
C LEU A 65 -16.09 21.94 63.42
N ASP A 66 -16.03 23.07 64.11
CA ASP A 66 -14.95 23.39 65.02
C ASP A 66 -14.94 22.33 66.14
N ASP A 67 -13.84 21.59 66.25
CA ASP A 67 -13.51 20.79 67.43
C ASP A 67 -13.25 21.76 68.59
N HIS A 68 -14.32 22.14 69.28
CA HIS A 68 -14.27 22.97 70.48
C HIS A 68 -13.90 22.07 71.67
N ASP A 69 -12.77 22.41 72.31
CA ASP A 69 -12.38 21.94 73.65
C ASP A 69 -13.59 21.98 74.60
N GLU A 70 -14.02 20.81 75.08
CA GLU A 70 -14.75 20.68 76.33
C GLU A 70 -13.80 20.08 77.36
N THR A 71 -13.29 21.00 78.19
CA THR A 71 -12.62 20.72 79.45
C THR A 71 -13.68 20.17 80.40
N ASP A 72 -13.57 18.88 80.74
CA ASP A 72 -14.35 18.23 81.79
C ASP A 72 -13.95 18.82 83.16
N GLU A 73 -14.52 19.98 83.49
CA GLU A 73 -14.67 20.47 84.85
C GLU A 73 -16.12 20.27 85.28
N ASP A 74 -16.39 19.25 86.10
CA ASP A 74 -17.14 19.36 87.36
C ASP A 74 -17.40 17.95 87.93
N ARG A 75 -16.83 17.62 89.10
CA ARG A 75 -17.44 17.87 90.42
C ARG A 75 -18.41 16.74 90.79
N ASN A 76 -17.92 15.78 91.58
CA ASN A 76 -18.81 15.07 92.48
C ASN A 76 -18.15 14.80 93.84
N GLU A 77 -18.65 15.57 94.80
CA GLU A 77 -19.00 15.16 96.17
C GLU A 77 -17.93 14.49 97.04
N SER A 78 -17.25 15.37 97.78
CA SER A 78 -17.09 15.28 99.24
C SER A 78 -18.01 14.25 99.92
N SER A 79 -17.43 13.11 100.29
CA SER A 79 -17.88 12.34 101.46
C SER A 79 -16.77 12.38 102.50
N ILE A 80 -16.90 13.35 103.42
CA ILE A 80 -16.15 13.41 104.66
C ILE A 80 -16.72 12.31 105.56
N GLY A 81 -16.03 11.16 105.56
CA GLY A 81 -16.20 10.09 106.53
C GLY A 81 -15.10 10.21 107.58
N THR A 82 -15.49 10.72 108.74
CA THR A 82 -14.72 10.91 109.97
C THR A 82 -14.16 9.60 110.53
N GLU A 83 -12.96 9.73 111.10
CA GLU A 83 -12.48 9.06 112.31
C GLU A 83 -12.58 7.52 112.35
N SER A 84 -11.45 6.87 112.11
CA SER A 84 -11.06 5.75 112.96
C SER A 84 -9.54 5.69 113.05
N THR A 85 -9.05 5.91 114.26
CA THR A 85 -7.68 5.64 114.71
C THR A 85 -7.33 4.18 114.44
N SER A 86 -6.28 3.91 113.67
CA SER A 86 -5.64 2.59 113.69
C SER A 86 -4.23 2.72 113.14
N ASP A 87 -3.24 2.31 113.92
CA ASP A 87 -1.81 2.23 113.58
C ASP A 87 -1.51 1.16 112.50
N GLU A 88 -2.41 0.99 111.51
CA GLU A 88 -2.38 0.01 110.41
C GLU A 88 -2.11 0.67 109.03
N ASP A 89 -1.91 2.00 109.00
CA ASP A 89 -1.75 2.80 107.77
C ASP A 89 -0.43 2.53 107.00
N ASP A 90 0.60 2.04 107.70
CA ASP A 90 1.91 1.78 107.10
C ASP A 90 1.90 0.52 106.20
N GLU A 91 1.11 -0.50 106.52
CA GLU A 91 1.04 -1.73 105.73
C GLU A 91 0.33 -1.50 104.40
N HIS A 92 -0.76 -0.72 104.39
CA HIS A 92 -1.48 -0.34 103.18
C HIS A 92 -0.68 0.60 102.27
N LEU A 93 0.22 1.41 102.83
CA LEU A 93 1.12 2.26 102.05
C LEU A 93 2.13 1.42 101.26
N VAL A 94 2.71 0.40 101.88
CA VAL A 94 3.65 -0.54 101.23
C VAL A 94 2.94 -1.35 100.15
N GLU A 95 1.73 -1.83 100.40
CA GLU A 95 0.94 -2.55 99.39
C GLU A 95 0.63 -1.67 98.16
N LYS A 96 0.25 -0.40 98.38
CA LYS A 96 0.06 0.57 97.29
C LYS A 96 1.35 0.83 96.50
N GLN A 97 2.50 0.93 97.15
CA GLN A 97 3.79 1.09 96.47
C GLN A 97 4.17 -0.14 95.63
N LEU A 98 3.95 -1.37 96.15
CA LEU A 98 4.19 -2.61 95.40
C LEU A 98 3.28 -2.74 94.18
N VAL A 99 1.99 -2.40 94.32
CA VAL A 99 1.05 -2.38 93.18
C VAL A 99 1.43 -1.33 92.15
N SER A 100 1.92 -0.16 92.58
CA SER A 100 2.42 0.89 91.70
C SER A 100 3.64 0.43 90.90
N LEU A 101 4.64 -0.18 91.56
CA LEU A 101 5.82 -0.74 90.90
C LEU A 101 5.46 -1.87 89.93
N GLN A 102 4.53 -2.75 90.31
CA GLN A 102 4.04 -3.81 89.43
C GLN A 102 3.32 -3.24 88.20
N ARG A 103 2.53 -2.17 88.37
CA ARG A 103 1.87 -1.45 87.26
C ARG A 103 2.91 -0.78 86.36
N GLU A 104 3.93 -0.15 86.93
CA GLU A 104 5.03 0.48 86.17
C GLU A 104 5.82 -0.56 85.37
N GLN A 105 6.13 -1.71 85.96
CA GLN A 105 6.79 -2.81 85.26
C GLN A 105 5.94 -3.35 84.09
N ARG A 106 4.62 -3.52 84.29
CA ARG A 106 3.70 -3.89 83.19
C ARG A 106 3.62 -2.82 82.10
N ASN A 107 3.62 -1.54 82.48
CA ASN A 107 3.63 -0.44 81.52
C ASN A 107 4.92 -0.43 80.69
N TYR A 108 6.08 -0.71 81.32
CA TYR A 108 7.35 -0.81 80.62
C TYR A 108 7.38 -1.99 79.63
N GLU A 109 6.89 -3.17 80.04
CA GLU A 109 6.74 -4.33 79.15
C GLU A 109 5.76 -4.06 78.00
N ALA A 110 4.64 -3.38 78.28
CA ALA A 110 3.68 -2.98 77.25
C ALA A 110 4.30 -2.00 76.24
N MET A 111 5.10 -1.05 76.71
CA MET A 111 5.83 -0.10 75.86
C MET A 111 6.85 -0.82 74.96
N GLN A 112 7.65 -1.75 75.50
CA GLN A 112 8.58 -2.54 74.69
C GLN A 112 7.86 -3.41 73.64
N ASN A 113 6.74 -4.02 74.01
CA ASN A 113 5.93 -4.82 73.09
C ASN A 113 5.32 -3.95 71.98
N ALA A 114 4.84 -2.74 72.31
CA ALA A 114 4.34 -1.78 71.35
C ALA A 114 5.43 -1.34 70.35
N GLN A 115 6.63 -1.02 70.84
CA GLN A 115 7.78 -0.69 70.00
C GLN A 115 8.16 -1.84 69.06
N LYS A 116 8.23 -3.07 69.57
CA LYS A 116 8.50 -4.27 68.77
C LYS A 116 7.42 -4.54 67.72
N GLN A 117 6.15 -4.24 68.01
CA GLN A 117 5.07 -4.33 67.03
C GLN A 117 5.22 -3.27 65.93
N GLN A 118 5.57 -2.04 66.30
CA GLN A 118 5.82 -0.95 65.36
C GLN A 118 6.98 -1.29 64.41
N GLU A 119 8.10 -1.83 64.93
CA GLU A 119 9.23 -2.28 64.11
C GLU A 119 8.84 -3.39 63.14
N ARG A 120 8.06 -4.39 63.60
CA ARG A 120 7.54 -5.46 62.72
C ARG A 120 6.64 -4.92 61.64
N GLU A 121 5.82 -3.93 61.93
CA GLU A 121 4.94 -3.30 60.94
C GLU A 121 5.76 -2.50 59.91
N GLN A 122 6.75 -1.73 60.36
CA GLN A 122 7.67 -1.01 59.47
C GLN A 122 8.43 -1.98 58.55
N ALA A 123 8.94 -3.09 59.09
CA ALA A 123 9.61 -4.12 58.30
C ALA A 123 8.68 -4.73 57.24
N LYS A 124 7.41 -5.01 57.59
CA LYS A 124 6.39 -5.47 56.62
C LYS A 124 6.12 -4.43 55.53
N ARG A 125 6.04 -3.14 55.88
CA ARG A 125 5.83 -2.06 54.91
C ARG A 125 7.00 -1.95 53.92
N LEU A 126 8.24 -2.05 54.41
CA LEU A 126 9.43 -2.05 53.56
C LEU A 126 9.48 -3.26 52.62
N MET A 127 9.21 -4.46 53.14
CA MET A 127 9.18 -5.68 52.34
C MET A 127 8.08 -5.65 51.27
N ASN A 128 6.90 -5.11 51.58
CA ASN A 128 5.84 -4.90 50.59
C ASN A 128 6.21 -3.84 49.55
N ARG A 129 6.92 -2.77 49.93
CA ARG A 129 7.43 -1.76 48.99
C ARG A 129 8.45 -2.37 48.03
N GLN A 130 9.36 -3.21 48.54
CA GLN A 130 10.34 -3.91 47.74
C GLN A 130 9.67 -4.87 46.74
N LYS A 131 8.72 -5.70 47.20
CA LYS A 131 7.94 -6.58 46.30
C LYS A 131 7.22 -5.82 45.18
N LYS A 132 6.67 -4.63 45.47
CA LYS A 132 6.05 -3.78 44.44
C LYS A 132 7.07 -3.27 43.44
N GLN A 133 8.27 -2.89 43.89
CA GLN A 133 9.36 -2.47 42.99
C GLN A 133 9.81 -3.64 42.10
N ASP A 134 9.98 -4.84 42.66
CA ASP A 134 10.36 -6.03 41.89
C ASP A 134 9.31 -6.39 40.84
N GLN A 135 8.01 -6.28 41.17
CA GLN A 135 6.93 -6.47 40.19
C GLN A 135 6.98 -5.46 39.04
N LEU A 136 7.27 -4.18 39.33
CA LEU A 136 7.42 -3.16 38.30
C LEU A 136 8.62 -3.43 37.39
N VAL A 137 9.75 -3.87 37.96
CA VAL A 137 10.94 -4.25 37.19
C VAL A 137 10.66 -5.44 36.27
N LEU A 138 9.94 -6.46 36.76
CA LEU A 138 9.54 -7.62 35.95
C LEU A 138 8.62 -7.21 34.80
N LEU A 139 7.63 -6.34 35.04
CA LEU A 139 6.75 -5.82 34.00
C LEU A 139 7.51 -4.98 32.96
N GLU A 140 8.47 -4.16 33.39
CA GLU A 140 9.31 -3.39 32.49
C GLU A 140 10.19 -4.30 31.62
N LYS A 141 10.78 -5.34 32.21
CA LYS A 141 11.57 -6.34 31.48
C LYS A 141 10.72 -7.05 30.44
N HIS A 142 9.54 -7.53 30.80
CA HIS A 142 8.61 -8.17 29.86
C HIS A 142 8.21 -7.22 28.71
N ARG A 143 8.02 -5.93 29.00
CA ARG A 143 7.73 -4.92 27.97
C ARG A 143 8.91 -4.76 26.99
N LYS A 144 10.15 -4.73 27.49
CA LYS A 144 11.36 -4.63 26.66
C LYS A 144 11.56 -5.88 25.81
N ASP A 145 11.34 -7.07 26.37
CA ASP A 145 11.46 -8.33 25.63
C ASP A 145 10.43 -8.39 24.49
N LYS A 146 9.19 -7.94 24.74
CA LYS A 146 8.16 -7.82 23.69
C LYS A 146 8.56 -6.84 22.59
N GLU A 147 9.14 -5.69 22.94
CA GLU A 147 9.61 -4.70 21.96
C GLU A 147 10.77 -5.24 21.10
N ILE A 148 11.70 -5.99 21.70
CA ILE A 148 12.79 -6.66 20.98
C ILE A 148 12.23 -7.69 20.01
N GLN A 149 11.26 -8.49 20.44
CA GLN A 149 10.59 -9.50 19.61
C GLN A 149 9.85 -8.86 18.42
N GLU A 150 9.12 -7.77 18.65
CA GLU A 150 8.46 -7.00 17.57
C GLU A 150 9.47 -6.43 16.57
N LYS A 151 10.60 -5.89 17.05
CA LYS A 151 11.70 -5.41 16.19
C LYS A 151 12.33 -6.53 15.36
N GLU A 152 12.51 -7.71 15.93
CA GLU A 152 13.04 -8.88 15.20
C GLU A 152 12.05 -9.35 14.12
N ASN A 153 10.77 -9.42 14.45
CA ASN A 153 9.71 -9.77 13.49
C ASN A 153 9.64 -8.75 12.35
N LEU A 154 9.79 -7.45 12.64
CA LEU A 154 9.84 -6.42 11.62
C LEU A 154 11.05 -6.56 10.70
N LYS A 155 12.23 -6.88 11.25
CA LYS A 155 13.43 -7.18 10.45
C LYS A 155 13.22 -8.40 9.54
N LYS A 156 12.62 -9.49 10.05
CA LYS A 156 12.28 -10.67 9.25
C LYS A 156 11.33 -10.33 8.10
N ARG A 157 10.29 -9.53 8.34
CA ARG A 157 9.36 -9.08 7.29
C ARG A 157 10.06 -8.24 6.22
N ARG A 158 10.99 -7.35 6.59
CA ARG A 158 11.78 -6.57 5.62
C ARG A 158 12.67 -7.46 4.75
N MET A 159 13.35 -8.43 5.34
CA MET A 159 14.17 -9.40 4.59
C MET A 159 13.32 -10.25 3.64
N GLU A 160 12.14 -10.68 4.08
CA GLU A 160 11.21 -11.44 3.22
C GLU A 160 10.69 -10.60 2.05
N GLN A 161 10.37 -9.31 2.30
CA GLN A 161 9.98 -8.38 1.24
C GLN A 161 11.10 -8.18 0.20
N GLN A 162 12.34 -7.98 0.65
CA GLN A 162 13.49 -7.89 -0.25
C GLN A 162 13.68 -9.17 -1.06
N ARG A 163 13.51 -10.35 -0.45
CA ARG A 163 13.58 -11.63 -1.16
C ARG A 163 12.50 -11.75 -2.24
N LYS A 164 11.24 -11.37 -1.93
CA LYS A 164 10.13 -11.38 -2.89
C LYS A 164 10.34 -10.38 -4.02
N GLU A 165 10.91 -9.21 -3.74
CA GLU A 165 11.24 -8.22 -4.75
C GLU A 165 12.36 -8.72 -5.67
N GLN A 166 13.40 -9.34 -5.12
CA GLN A 166 14.46 -9.99 -5.89
C GLN A 166 13.91 -11.13 -6.76
N GLU A 167 12.99 -11.94 -6.24
CA GLU A 167 12.31 -12.99 -7.00
C GLU A 167 11.50 -12.43 -8.18
N ARG A 168 10.72 -11.36 -7.97
CA ARG A 168 10.01 -10.67 -9.05
C ARG A 168 10.95 -10.07 -10.09
N MET A 169 12.09 -9.52 -9.66
CA MET A 169 13.12 -9.03 -10.59
C MET A 169 13.72 -10.15 -11.43
N ASN A 170 14.00 -11.30 -10.81
CA ASN A 170 14.49 -12.49 -11.53
C ASN A 170 13.44 -13.04 -12.50
N GLU A 171 12.15 -13.05 -12.14
CA GLU A 171 11.05 -13.45 -13.04
C GLU A 171 10.93 -12.49 -14.24
N ARG A 172 11.03 -11.18 -14.01
CA ARG A 172 11.06 -10.18 -15.09
C ARG A 172 12.24 -10.40 -16.02
N PHE A 173 13.42 -10.68 -15.47
CA PHE A 173 14.61 -10.96 -16.27
C PHE A 173 14.42 -12.20 -17.15
N LYS A 174 13.87 -13.29 -16.59
CA LYS A 174 13.54 -14.51 -17.35
C LYS A 174 12.53 -14.24 -18.47
N LEU A 175 11.51 -13.42 -18.22
CA LEU A 175 10.52 -13.06 -19.24
C LEU A 175 11.16 -12.28 -20.40
N ILE A 176 12.03 -11.32 -20.10
CA ILE A 176 12.78 -10.56 -21.12
C ILE A 176 13.69 -11.50 -21.91
N GLU A 177 14.35 -12.45 -21.26
CA GLU A 177 15.19 -13.44 -21.94
C GLU A 177 14.38 -14.34 -22.88
N MET A 178 13.20 -14.79 -22.47
CA MET A 178 12.30 -15.55 -23.34
C MET A 178 11.83 -14.72 -24.55
N GLN A 179 11.47 -13.46 -24.35
CA GLN A 179 11.08 -12.56 -25.46
C GLN A 179 12.23 -12.34 -26.44
N ARG A 180 13.48 -12.22 -25.96
CA ARG A 180 14.66 -12.12 -26.83
C ARG A 180 14.86 -13.40 -27.64
N LYS A 181 14.73 -14.57 -27.02
CA LYS A 181 14.82 -15.87 -27.70
C LYS A 181 13.73 -16.05 -28.74
N GLU A 182 12.50 -15.65 -28.44
CA GLU A 182 11.37 -15.71 -29.38
C GLU A 182 11.58 -14.75 -30.56
N LYS A 183 12.02 -13.51 -30.30
CA LYS A 183 12.35 -12.54 -31.34
C LYS A 183 13.45 -13.07 -32.27
N ALA A 184 14.52 -13.64 -31.72
CA ALA A 184 15.59 -14.24 -32.51
C ALA A 184 15.10 -15.42 -33.37
N ARG A 185 14.18 -16.24 -32.84
CA ARG A 185 13.56 -17.34 -33.61
C ARG A 185 12.72 -16.81 -34.77
N LEU A 186 11.93 -15.76 -34.55
CA LEU A 186 11.14 -15.12 -35.60
C LEU A 186 12.02 -14.48 -36.68
N GLU A 187 13.11 -13.81 -36.29
CA GLU A 187 14.08 -13.23 -37.23
C GLU A 187 14.76 -14.33 -38.07
N GLN A 188 15.12 -15.46 -37.46
CA GLN A 188 15.67 -16.62 -38.17
C GLN A 188 14.65 -17.22 -39.15
N GLU A 189 13.38 -17.34 -38.76
CA GLU A 189 12.31 -17.84 -39.62
C GLU A 189 12.06 -16.91 -40.82
N GLN A 190 12.03 -15.60 -40.60
CA GLN A 190 11.92 -14.61 -41.67
C GLN A 190 13.07 -14.69 -42.66
N LEU A 191 14.30 -14.88 -42.17
CA LEU A 191 15.48 -15.03 -43.02
C LEU A 191 15.40 -16.29 -43.89
N LEU A 192 14.97 -17.41 -43.33
CA LEU A 192 14.72 -18.65 -44.08
C LEU A 192 13.58 -18.49 -45.10
N GLU A 193 12.52 -17.76 -44.76
CA GLU A 193 11.43 -17.46 -45.69
C GLU A 193 11.92 -16.59 -46.86
N MET A 194 12.74 -15.57 -46.59
CA MET A 194 13.36 -14.75 -47.65
C MET A 194 14.24 -15.59 -48.58
N GLN A 195 15.09 -16.48 -48.03
CA GLN A 195 15.90 -17.38 -48.84
C GLN A 195 15.04 -18.32 -49.71
N ARG A 196 13.92 -18.84 -49.18
CA ARG A 196 12.97 -19.64 -49.96
C ARG A 196 12.33 -18.85 -51.09
N LYS A 197 11.90 -17.61 -50.83
CA LYS A 197 11.33 -16.70 -51.84
C LYS A 197 12.35 -16.36 -52.92
N GLU A 198 13.60 -16.11 -52.54
CA GLU A 198 14.68 -15.82 -53.48
C GLU A 198 15.01 -17.04 -54.36
N LYS A 199 15.13 -18.23 -53.76
CA LYS A 199 15.32 -19.49 -54.49
C LYS A 199 14.16 -19.75 -55.47
N ALA A 200 12.91 -19.54 -55.04
CA ALA A 200 11.75 -19.68 -55.91
C ALA A 200 11.77 -18.68 -57.09
N ARG A 201 12.18 -17.43 -56.85
CA ARG A 201 12.37 -16.43 -57.93
C ARG A 201 13.47 -16.85 -58.90
N PHE A 202 14.57 -17.42 -58.41
CA PHE A 202 15.65 -17.92 -59.25
C PHE A 202 15.19 -19.11 -60.12
N GLU A 203 14.48 -20.08 -59.54
CA GLU A 203 13.89 -21.20 -60.26
C GLU A 203 12.86 -20.76 -61.30
N GLN A 204 12.02 -19.77 -60.98
CA GLN A 204 11.07 -19.18 -61.94
C GLN A 204 11.79 -18.52 -63.12
N LYS A 205 12.87 -17.77 -62.88
CA LYS A 205 13.71 -17.18 -63.94
C LYS A 205 14.36 -18.26 -64.80
N ARG A 206 14.84 -19.34 -64.19
CA ARG A 206 15.42 -20.48 -64.91
C ARG A 206 14.38 -21.17 -65.80
N ALA A 207 13.19 -21.47 -65.26
CA ALA A 207 12.08 -22.06 -66.01
C ALA A 207 11.62 -21.16 -67.17
N ALA A 208 11.55 -19.84 -66.96
CA ALA A 208 11.22 -18.89 -68.02
C ALA A 208 12.27 -18.88 -69.14
N LYS A 209 13.56 -18.93 -68.78
CA LYS A 209 14.66 -19.03 -69.76
C LYS A 209 14.61 -20.33 -70.55
N ASP A 210 14.34 -21.46 -69.88
CA ASP A 210 14.23 -22.77 -70.53
C ASP A 210 13.01 -22.80 -71.48
N SER A 211 11.89 -22.18 -71.11
CA SER A 211 10.72 -22.01 -71.99
C SER A 211 11.06 -21.23 -73.26
N LEU A 212 11.78 -20.09 -73.13
CA LEU A 212 12.20 -19.29 -74.28
C LEU A 212 13.12 -20.07 -75.23
N LEU A 213 14.07 -20.83 -74.69
CA LEU A 213 14.94 -21.70 -75.50
C LEU A 213 14.14 -22.79 -76.23
N ASN A 214 13.13 -23.36 -75.57
CA ASN A 214 12.27 -24.37 -76.18
C ASN A 214 11.41 -23.78 -77.32
N ASP A 215 10.86 -22.58 -77.13
CA ASP A 215 10.11 -21.85 -78.16
C ASP A 215 10.99 -21.48 -79.36
N GLU A 216 12.25 -21.08 -79.11
CA GLU A 216 13.23 -20.79 -80.14
C GLU A 216 13.62 -22.05 -80.94
N ASN A 217 13.86 -23.17 -80.24
CA ASN A 217 14.12 -24.46 -80.87
C ASN A 217 12.94 -24.95 -81.72
N LYS A 218 11.72 -24.83 -81.21
CA LYS A 218 10.49 -25.19 -81.94
C LYS A 218 10.30 -24.30 -83.17
N SER A 219 10.58 -23.01 -83.05
CA SER A 219 10.56 -22.07 -84.20
C SER A 219 11.62 -22.44 -85.25
N ARG A 220 12.80 -22.86 -84.80
CA ARG A 220 13.88 -23.32 -85.69
C ARG A 220 13.51 -24.64 -86.39
N GLU A 221 12.89 -25.57 -85.68
CA GLU A 221 12.39 -26.83 -86.23
C GLU A 221 11.30 -26.59 -87.28
N LEU A 222 10.34 -25.71 -87.00
CA LEU A 222 9.30 -25.30 -87.97
C LEU A 222 9.91 -24.69 -89.24
N ARG A 223 10.94 -23.84 -89.11
CA ARG A 223 11.66 -23.29 -90.28
C ARG A 223 12.37 -24.38 -91.10
N LEU A 224 13.00 -25.34 -90.43
CA LEU A 224 13.64 -26.47 -91.11
C LEU A 224 12.60 -27.33 -91.83
N GLN A 225 11.46 -27.61 -91.19
CA GLN A 225 10.36 -28.37 -91.79
C GLN A 225 9.80 -27.66 -93.03
N GLU A 226 9.62 -26.33 -92.98
CA GLU A 226 9.20 -25.53 -94.13
C GLU A 226 10.21 -25.63 -95.29
N ILE A 227 11.52 -25.59 -95.00
CA ILE A 227 12.57 -25.78 -96.01
C ILE A 227 12.50 -27.18 -96.62
N TYR A 228 12.33 -28.22 -95.81
CA TYR A 228 12.17 -29.60 -96.28
C TYR A 228 10.94 -29.77 -97.17
N GLU A 229 9.79 -29.19 -96.80
CA GLU A 229 8.57 -29.25 -97.60
C GLU A 229 8.70 -28.50 -98.94
N LYS A 230 9.33 -27.32 -98.93
CA LYS A 230 9.66 -26.58 -100.16
C LYS A 230 10.58 -27.39 -101.07
N GLY A 231 11.62 -28.01 -100.50
CA GLY A 231 12.53 -28.90 -101.23
C GLY A 231 11.81 -30.12 -101.81
N ARG A 232 10.90 -30.74 -101.05
CA ARG A 232 10.09 -31.88 -101.50
C ARG A 232 9.13 -31.49 -102.63
N LYS A 233 8.47 -30.34 -102.54
CA LYS A 233 7.58 -29.83 -103.61
C LYS A 233 8.37 -29.54 -104.88
N ALA A 234 9.53 -28.88 -104.79
CA ALA A 234 10.41 -28.63 -105.92
C ALA A 234 10.93 -29.93 -106.57
N ALA A 235 11.26 -30.94 -105.77
CA ALA A 235 11.65 -32.26 -106.27
C ALA A 235 10.49 -33.01 -106.96
N MET A 236 9.25 -32.82 -106.49
CA MET A 236 8.04 -33.38 -107.10
C MET A 236 7.72 -32.70 -108.44
N GLU A 237 7.97 -31.40 -108.55
CA GLU A 237 7.78 -30.59 -109.78
C GLU A 237 8.83 -30.91 -110.86
N LEU A 238 9.99 -31.44 -110.48
CA LEU A 238 11.05 -31.91 -111.39
C LEU A 238 10.98 -33.41 -111.71
N SER A 239 10.04 -34.16 -111.13
CA SER A 239 9.91 -35.61 -111.33
C SER A 239 8.76 -35.95 -112.27
N ASP A 240 9.01 -35.81 -113.58
CA ASP A 240 8.23 -36.47 -114.64
C ASP A 240 8.58 -37.98 -114.64
N PRO A 241 7.61 -38.92 -114.69
CA PRO A 241 7.89 -40.33 -114.40
C PRO A 241 8.49 -41.05 -115.63
N GLN A 242 9.78 -41.39 -115.55
CA GLN A 242 10.41 -42.40 -116.40
C GLN A 242 10.71 -43.68 -115.59
N PRO A 243 10.37 -44.88 -116.11
CA PRO A 243 10.56 -46.13 -115.39
C PRO A 243 11.94 -46.72 -115.71
N SER A 244 12.77 -46.99 -114.71
CA SER A 244 13.91 -47.90 -114.90
C SER A 244 14.35 -48.64 -113.63
N LYS A 245 14.16 -49.95 -113.74
CA LYS A 245 14.79 -51.11 -113.09
C LYS A 245 16.07 -50.88 -112.27
N GLY A 246 16.04 -51.37 -111.03
CA GLY A 246 16.95 -52.41 -110.50
C GLY A 246 18.33 -51.99 -109.99
N ARG A 247 18.57 -52.15 -108.68
CA ARG A 247 19.76 -52.81 -108.09
C ARG A 247 19.72 -52.84 -106.55
N GLU A 248 19.91 -54.03 -105.98
CA GLU A 248 20.45 -54.27 -104.64
C GLU A 248 21.91 -53.76 -104.55
N PRO A 249 22.50 -53.45 -103.36
CA PRO A 249 23.02 -54.48 -102.44
C PRO A 249 23.00 -54.16 -100.92
N GLN A 250 22.97 -55.25 -100.14
CA GLN A 250 23.78 -55.61 -98.96
C GLN A 250 24.46 -54.53 -98.09
N GLY A 251 24.42 -54.74 -96.77
CA GLY A 251 25.60 -54.53 -95.91
C GLY A 251 25.40 -53.91 -94.53
N ALA A 252 25.28 -54.77 -93.52
CA ALA A 252 25.87 -54.70 -92.16
C ALA A 252 26.28 -53.34 -91.52
N ALA A 253 25.86 -53.12 -90.27
CA ALA A 253 26.75 -53.22 -89.10
C ALA A 253 26.01 -52.93 -87.78
N SER A 254 26.08 -53.93 -86.90
CA SER A 254 25.82 -53.88 -85.46
C SER A 254 27.09 -53.37 -84.75
N ASN A 255 26.96 -52.63 -83.63
CA ASN A 255 27.90 -52.46 -82.50
C ASN A 255 27.32 -51.35 -81.59
N LYS A 256 26.93 -51.51 -80.31
CA LYS A 256 27.57 -52.09 -79.12
C LYS A 256 28.85 -51.33 -78.72
N ILE A 257 28.79 -50.54 -77.63
CA ILE A 257 29.82 -50.00 -76.70
C ILE A 257 29.09 -48.94 -75.84
N GLY A 258 29.23 -48.79 -74.52
CA GLY A 258 30.16 -49.36 -73.55
C GLY A 258 29.72 -49.02 -72.11
N LYS A 259 30.19 -49.88 -71.21
CA LYS A 259 29.99 -49.99 -69.76
C LYS A 259 31.24 -49.41 -69.09
N TYR A 260 31.09 -48.58 -68.07
CA TYR A 260 32.08 -48.23 -67.02
C TYR A 260 31.22 -47.82 -65.82
N ASP A 261 31.08 -48.51 -64.68
CA ASP A 261 32.04 -49.23 -63.83
C ASP A 261 33.28 -48.38 -63.53
N THR A 262 33.19 -47.58 -62.47
CA THR A 262 34.36 -47.15 -61.67
C THR A 262 33.99 -47.33 -60.20
N ASP A 263 34.15 -48.56 -59.73
CA ASP A 263 34.51 -48.84 -58.35
C ASP A 263 35.91 -48.26 -58.11
N GLY A 264 36.05 -47.50 -57.03
CA GLY A 264 37.31 -46.99 -56.51
C GLY A 264 37.25 -47.16 -55.00
N GLU A 265 37.61 -48.36 -54.58
CA GLU A 265 37.90 -48.77 -53.20
C GLU A 265 39.10 -48.00 -52.63
N GLU A 266 39.34 -48.27 -51.34
CA GLU A 266 40.51 -48.00 -50.51
C GLU A 266 40.38 -46.70 -49.70
N ASP A 267 39.88 -46.81 -48.46
CA ASP A 267 40.64 -47.22 -47.25
C ASP A 267 41.75 -46.21 -46.95
N ASP A 268 41.60 -45.45 -45.87
CA ASP A 268 42.54 -45.53 -44.75
C ASP A 268 42.25 -44.50 -43.64
N ASP A 269 42.41 -45.02 -42.42
CA ASP A 269 42.93 -44.39 -41.22
C ASP A 269 42.06 -43.43 -40.38
N GLU A 270 41.52 -44.05 -39.33
CA GLU A 270 41.83 -43.79 -37.92
C GLU A 270 42.35 -42.43 -37.44
N SER A 271 41.90 -42.12 -36.22
CA SER A 271 42.36 -41.10 -35.27
C SER A 271 41.86 -39.69 -35.55
N GLY A 272 41.44 -38.90 -34.58
CA GLY A 272 41.46 -39.02 -33.14
C GLY A 272 40.90 -37.71 -32.56
N HIS A 273 40.61 -37.76 -31.26
CA HIS A 273 40.35 -36.65 -30.35
C HIS A 273 40.68 -35.22 -30.82
N GLY A 274 39.74 -34.31 -30.57
CA GLY A 274 40.04 -32.88 -30.57
C GLY A 274 38.82 -32.02 -30.29
N GLU A 275 38.26 -32.12 -29.08
CA GLU A 275 37.51 -31.01 -28.52
C GLU A 275 38.46 -29.81 -28.45
N SER A 276 38.14 -28.73 -29.14
CA SER A 276 38.75 -27.43 -28.87
C SER A 276 37.73 -26.34 -29.11
N ASP A 277 37.29 -25.78 -27.98
CA ASP A 277 36.72 -24.46 -27.86
C ASP A 277 37.54 -23.45 -28.67
N SER A 278 36.86 -22.68 -29.49
CA SER A 278 37.38 -21.40 -29.95
C SER A 278 36.25 -20.38 -29.93
N GLU A 279 36.21 -19.66 -28.82
CA GLU A 279 35.56 -18.36 -28.72
C GLU A 279 36.29 -17.41 -29.67
N SER A 280 35.61 -17.02 -30.74
CA SER A 280 35.99 -15.88 -31.57
C SER A 280 34.78 -15.49 -32.39
N ASP A 281 34.25 -14.32 -32.10
CA ASP A 281 33.85 -13.30 -33.09
C ASP A 281 33.54 -12.07 -32.24
N GLY A 282 34.35 -11.01 -32.32
CA GLY A 282 34.66 -10.36 -33.58
C GLY A 282 33.80 -9.12 -33.59
N GLU A 283 34.46 -8.00 -33.35
CA GLU A 283 33.86 -6.71 -33.06
C GLU A 283 33.21 -6.04 -34.29
N GLU A 284 32.55 -4.93 -33.99
CA GLU A 284 32.46 -3.71 -34.80
C GLU A 284 31.34 -3.56 -35.86
N ASP A 285 30.60 -2.48 -35.61
CA ASP A 285 30.04 -1.51 -36.55
C ASP A 285 28.88 -1.89 -37.48
N GLU A 286 27.76 -1.15 -37.36
CA GLU A 286 27.42 -0.17 -38.40
C GLU A 286 26.12 0.61 -38.09
N ASP A 287 26.24 1.90 -38.38
CA ASP A 287 25.27 2.95 -38.24
C ASP A 287 24.27 2.87 -39.41
N GLY A 288 22.97 2.89 -39.13
CA GLY A 288 21.95 2.72 -40.16
C GLY A 288 20.70 3.54 -39.91
N SER A 289 20.78 4.84 -40.21
CA SER A 289 19.62 5.73 -40.35
C SER A 289 18.64 5.20 -41.41
N GLY A 290 17.35 5.07 -41.07
CA GLY A 290 16.34 4.60 -42.01
C GLY A 290 14.92 4.94 -41.58
N ARG A 291 14.55 6.20 -41.81
CA ARG A 291 13.17 6.73 -41.78
C ARG A 291 12.30 5.99 -42.79
N ALA A 292 11.18 5.42 -42.36
CA ALA A 292 10.03 5.14 -43.23
C ALA A 292 8.73 5.19 -42.42
N GLU A 293 7.89 6.15 -42.80
CA GLU A 293 6.50 6.32 -42.40
C GLU A 293 5.67 5.15 -42.93
N SER A 294 4.68 4.67 -42.17
CA SER A 294 3.45 4.12 -42.76
C SER A 294 2.31 4.15 -41.76
N ASP A 295 1.28 4.89 -42.16
CA ASP A 295 -0.06 4.93 -41.62
C ASP A 295 -0.71 3.54 -41.57
N THR A 296 -1.39 3.24 -40.47
CA THR A 296 -2.62 2.44 -40.51
C THR A 296 -3.59 2.92 -39.45
N GLU A 297 -4.59 3.65 -39.91
CA GLU A 297 -5.87 3.84 -39.25
C GLU A 297 -6.56 2.47 -39.12
N SER A 298 -7.18 2.19 -37.97
CA SER A 298 -8.43 1.44 -37.88
C SER A 298 -9.04 1.62 -36.50
N ASP A 299 -10.20 2.26 -36.53
CA ASP A 299 -11.30 2.14 -35.58
C ASP A 299 -11.49 0.69 -35.09
N ASP A 300 -11.80 0.51 -33.81
CA ASP A 300 -13.08 -0.11 -33.47
C ASP A 300 -13.46 0.17 -32.02
N GLU A 301 -14.69 0.65 -31.87
CA GLU A 301 -15.38 0.82 -30.60
C GLU A 301 -15.57 -0.54 -29.92
N ASP A 302 -15.34 -0.62 -28.62
CA ASP A 302 -16.29 -1.39 -27.80
C ASP A 302 -16.46 -0.82 -26.40
N LYS A 303 -17.67 -0.33 -26.20
CA LYS A 303 -18.26 0.05 -24.92
C LYS A 303 -18.60 -1.24 -24.19
N ASN A 304 -18.08 -1.45 -22.98
CA ASN A 304 -18.81 -2.16 -21.93
C ASN A 304 -18.44 -1.58 -20.57
N ASP A 305 -19.23 -0.58 -20.22
CA ASP A 305 -19.55 -0.16 -18.87
C ASP A 305 -20.34 -1.29 -18.20
N ASP A 306 -19.76 -1.94 -17.20
CA ASP A 306 -20.57 -2.69 -16.22
C ASP A 306 -19.94 -2.51 -14.83
N SER A 307 -20.42 -1.45 -14.19
CA SER A 307 -20.16 -1.09 -12.82
C SER A 307 -21.00 -1.98 -11.90
N ASN A 308 -20.43 -3.08 -11.43
CA ASN A 308 -20.96 -3.80 -10.28
C ASN A 308 -20.15 -3.44 -9.02
N ASP A 309 -20.74 -2.49 -8.31
CA ASP A 309 -20.48 -2.05 -6.95
C ASP A 309 -21.04 -3.12 -6.00
N GLU A 310 -20.18 -3.94 -5.39
CA GLU A 310 -20.53 -4.69 -4.19
C GLU A 310 -19.43 -4.55 -3.13
N ASP A 311 -19.82 -3.83 -2.07
CA ASP A 311 -19.33 -3.90 -0.70
C ASP A 311 -18.90 -5.33 -0.28
N ASP A 312 -17.74 -5.47 0.35
CA ASP A 312 -17.59 -5.88 1.76
C ASP A 312 -16.23 -6.52 2.10
N ASN A 313 -15.73 -6.11 3.27
CA ASN A 313 -14.78 -6.77 4.17
C ASN A 313 -13.27 -6.76 3.87
N ASP A 314 -12.62 -5.67 4.30
CA ASP A 314 -11.21 -5.68 4.69
C ASP A 314 -11.03 -6.30 6.10
N GLU A 315 -10.34 -7.43 6.11
CA GLU A 315 -9.81 -8.11 7.30
C GLU A 315 -8.69 -7.26 7.94
N VAL A 316 -8.90 -6.91 9.21
CA VAL A 316 -8.04 -6.01 10.00
C VAL A 316 -6.69 -6.62 10.36
N GLY A 317 -5.65 -6.22 9.62
CA GLY A 317 -4.24 -6.41 10.00
C GLY A 317 -3.71 -5.27 10.87
N ASP A 318 -3.66 -5.52 12.18
CA ASP A 318 -3.08 -4.66 13.23
C ASP A 318 -1.65 -4.17 12.90
N MET A 319 -1.49 -2.86 12.77
CA MET A 319 -0.19 -2.17 12.65
C MET A 319 -0.16 -0.98 13.60
N SER A 320 0.11 -1.30 14.86
CA SER A 320 0.41 -0.32 15.91
C SER A 320 1.90 0.05 15.94
N LYS A 321 2.15 1.36 15.95
CA LYS A 321 3.12 2.06 16.82
C LYS A 321 4.54 2.34 16.30
N VAL A 322 4.72 3.53 15.73
CA VAL A 322 5.98 4.29 15.78
C VAL A 322 5.74 5.54 16.63
N VAL A 323 6.34 5.59 17.82
CA VAL A 323 6.38 6.77 18.69
C VAL A 323 7.70 7.48 18.41
N TYR A 324 7.65 8.68 17.83
CA TYR A 324 8.80 9.59 17.82
C TYR A 324 8.80 10.42 19.11
N GLN A 325 9.89 10.28 19.88
CA GLN A 325 10.22 11.18 20.97
C GLN A 325 10.67 12.52 20.39
N ASN A 326 9.91 13.56 20.67
CA ASN A 326 10.32 14.95 20.47
C ASN A 326 11.14 15.37 21.71
N LYS A 327 12.41 15.70 21.53
CA LYS A 327 13.21 16.45 22.50
C LYS A 327 13.63 17.77 21.88
N ASN A 328 13.32 18.81 22.63
CA ASN A 328 13.41 20.21 22.31
C ASN A 328 14.68 20.80 22.97
N MET A 329 15.17 21.91 22.39
CA MET A 329 15.93 23.03 23.01
C MET A 329 17.48 23.05 22.95
N GLY A 330 17.95 24.18 22.39
CA GLY A 330 19.31 24.74 22.43
C GLY A 330 19.57 25.51 21.12
N ALA A 331 19.01 26.70 20.85
CA ALA A 331 19.25 28.03 21.42
C ALA A 331 20.68 28.56 21.20
N THR A 332 20.77 29.81 20.71
CA THR A 332 21.94 30.68 20.36
C THR A 332 22.47 30.46 18.93
N GLU A 333 22.76 31.47 18.09
CA GLU A 333 22.97 32.91 18.29
C GLU A 333 22.82 33.64 16.92
N ILE A 334 22.41 34.91 16.95
CA ILE A 334 22.24 35.83 15.82
C ILE A 334 23.45 36.77 15.79
N GLN A 335 24.08 36.95 14.63
CA GLN A 335 24.93 38.11 14.23
C GLN A 335 25.05 38.00 12.70
N GLU A 336 24.32 38.80 11.92
CA GLU A 336 24.61 40.17 11.45
C GLU A 336 25.78 40.29 10.45
N ASP A 337 25.47 41.02 9.38
CA ASP A 337 26.33 41.75 8.43
C ASP A 337 27.07 41.01 7.31
N SER A 338 26.57 41.19 6.08
CA SER A 338 27.35 41.77 4.96
C SER A 338 26.43 42.12 3.78
N GLU A 339 26.15 43.41 3.64
CA GLU A 339 25.81 44.03 2.36
C GLU A 339 27.10 44.11 1.52
N ASP A 340 27.05 43.73 0.25
CA ASP A 340 27.88 44.36 -0.78
C ASP A 340 27.24 44.16 -2.16
N GLN A 341 27.00 45.30 -2.80
CA GLN A 341 26.71 45.48 -4.22
C GLN A 341 27.98 45.14 -5.03
N ASP A 342 27.85 44.64 -6.25
CA ASP A 342 27.98 45.46 -7.46
C ASP A 342 28.09 44.59 -8.73
N GLU A 343 27.79 45.23 -9.85
CA GLU A 343 27.55 44.74 -11.20
C GLU A 343 28.78 44.15 -11.92
N GLY A 344 28.52 43.36 -12.96
CA GLY A 344 29.56 42.87 -13.87
C GLY A 344 29.02 41.95 -14.97
N GLU A 345 28.73 42.55 -16.12
CA GLU A 345 28.23 41.97 -17.37
C GLU A 345 29.21 41.02 -18.09
N GLU A 346 28.63 40.14 -18.94
CA GLU A 346 29.16 39.55 -20.19
C GLU A 346 30.41 38.62 -20.10
N GLU A 347 30.58 37.52 -20.83
CA GLU A 347 30.17 37.12 -22.17
C GLU A 347 30.56 35.63 -22.39
N GLY A 348 29.87 34.93 -23.31
CA GLY A 348 30.52 33.93 -24.18
C GLY A 348 30.61 32.45 -23.72
N GLY A 349 29.67 31.62 -24.19
CA GLY A 349 29.82 30.16 -24.12
C GLY A 349 28.69 29.37 -24.77
N ASN A 350 28.56 29.44 -26.10
CA ASN A 350 27.68 28.56 -26.88
C ASN A 350 28.10 27.09 -26.72
N SER A 351 27.17 26.23 -26.28
CA SER A 351 27.17 24.82 -26.67
C SER A 351 25.74 24.41 -27.04
N VAL A 352 25.60 24.14 -28.33
CA VAL A 352 24.40 23.73 -29.06
C VAL A 352 24.16 22.24 -28.82
N HIS A 353 22.97 21.87 -28.31
CA HIS A 353 22.23 20.68 -28.77
C HIS A 353 20.76 20.67 -28.30
N GLY A 354 19.89 21.07 -29.23
CA GLY A 354 18.63 20.42 -29.63
C GLY A 354 17.72 19.78 -28.59
N SER A 355 16.73 20.54 -28.13
CA SER A 355 15.39 20.03 -27.78
C SER A 355 14.42 21.19 -27.98
N ASP A 356 13.63 21.16 -29.06
CA ASP A 356 12.59 22.15 -29.37
C ASP A 356 11.46 22.11 -28.33
N ALA A 357 11.71 22.68 -27.16
CA ALA A 357 10.69 23.12 -26.23
C ALA A 357 10.56 24.63 -26.38
N PRO A 358 9.36 25.19 -26.64
CA PRO A 358 9.18 26.63 -26.61
C PRO A 358 9.63 27.16 -25.26
N ILE A 359 10.64 28.04 -25.28
CA ILE A 359 11.20 28.71 -24.11
C ILE A 359 10.06 29.49 -23.46
N LEU A 360 9.54 28.96 -22.36
CA LEU A 360 8.49 29.61 -21.59
C LEU A 360 9.10 30.83 -20.89
N PRO A 361 8.49 32.03 -20.99
CA PRO A 361 8.96 33.18 -20.23
C PRO A 361 8.85 32.89 -18.74
N ASN A 362 9.94 33.14 -18.01
CA ASN A 362 10.02 33.01 -16.56
C ASN A 362 8.91 33.86 -15.90
N PRO A 363 7.97 33.28 -15.13
CA PRO A 363 6.89 34.05 -14.54
C PRO A 363 7.44 34.93 -13.41
N ARG A 364 7.28 36.25 -13.54
CA ARG A 364 7.60 37.23 -12.50
C ARG A 364 6.70 37.03 -11.27
N PRO A 365 7.15 37.39 -10.05
CA PRO A 365 6.48 37.04 -8.78
C PRO A 365 5.25 37.89 -8.41
N GLN A 366 4.54 38.52 -9.37
CA GLN A 366 3.46 39.49 -9.08
C GLN A 366 2.08 39.13 -9.68
N ASP A 367 1.80 37.86 -9.99
CA ASP A 367 0.46 37.44 -10.40
C ASP A 367 -0.38 36.98 -9.19
N GLU A 368 -0.89 37.94 -8.41
CA GLU A 368 -1.88 37.73 -7.33
C GLU A 368 -3.23 37.15 -7.83
N GLY A 369 -3.38 36.91 -9.14
CA GLY A 369 -4.64 36.50 -9.77
C GLY A 369 -4.69 35.07 -10.32
N LEU A 370 -3.61 34.29 -10.26
CA LEU A 370 -3.58 32.94 -10.83
C LEU A 370 -3.90 31.86 -9.79
N SER A 371 -5.17 31.80 -9.38
CA SER A 371 -5.66 30.72 -8.54
C SER A 371 -6.56 29.77 -9.35
N ALA A 372 -6.33 28.46 -9.19
CA ALA A 372 -7.26 27.43 -9.61
C ALA A 372 -7.50 26.48 -8.43
N CYS A 373 -8.74 26.00 -8.26
CA CYS A 373 -9.03 25.04 -7.21
C CYS A 373 -8.66 23.60 -7.65
N LEU A 374 -8.35 22.72 -6.68
CA LEU A 374 -7.97 21.33 -6.98
C LEU A 374 -9.00 20.57 -7.81
N ARG A 375 -10.29 20.90 -7.65
CA ARG A 375 -11.35 20.27 -8.46
C ARG A 375 -11.29 20.68 -9.92
N CYS A 376 -10.94 21.93 -10.21
CA CYS A 376 -10.78 22.37 -11.59
C CYS A 376 -9.51 21.77 -12.20
N ILE A 377 -8.44 21.66 -11.44
CA ILE A 377 -7.20 20.99 -11.89
C ILE A 377 -7.46 19.50 -12.22
N LYS A 378 -8.20 18.78 -11.37
CA LYS A 378 -8.65 17.40 -11.68
C LYS A 378 -9.45 17.31 -12.98
N ASN A 379 -10.25 18.32 -13.29
CA ASN A 379 -10.98 18.34 -14.56
C ASN A 379 -10.10 18.76 -15.75
N LEU A 380 -9.08 19.58 -15.54
CA LEU A 380 -8.10 19.96 -16.58
C LEU A 380 -7.32 18.75 -17.11
N ALA A 381 -7.02 17.78 -16.23
CA ALA A 381 -6.40 16.52 -16.62
C ALA A 381 -7.26 15.72 -17.62
N VAL A 382 -8.58 15.85 -17.55
CA VAL A 382 -9.52 15.17 -18.45
C VAL A 382 -9.80 16.01 -19.69
N ASN A 383 -10.08 17.30 -19.50
CA ASN A 383 -10.40 18.21 -20.58
C ASN A 383 -9.72 19.59 -20.34
N PRO A 384 -8.72 19.93 -21.17
CA PRO A 384 -7.85 21.09 -21.00
C PRO A 384 -8.45 22.41 -21.50
N GLU A 385 -9.62 22.40 -22.14
CA GLU A 385 -10.33 23.63 -22.52
C GLU A 385 -10.95 24.37 -21.31
N PHE A 386 -10.85 23.79 -20.12
CA PHE A 386 -11.53 24.30 -18.93
C PHE A 386 -10.72 25.34 -18.18
N SER A 387 -11.17 26.60 -18.15
CA SER A 387 -10.60 27.61 -17.26
C SER A 387 -11.28 27.61 -15.88
N CYS A 388 -10.47 27.80 -14.82
CA CYS A 388 -10.98 27.98 -13.45
C CYS A 388 -11.08 29.48 -13.15
N VAL A 389 -12.28 30.06 -13.25
CA VAL A 389 -12.51 31.47 -12.96
C VAL A 389 -13.21 31.61 -11.60
N PHE A 390 -12.58 32.34 -10.67
CA PHE A 390 -13.16 32.67 -9.38
C PHE A 390 -14.23 33.76 -9.51
N THR A 391 -15.30 33.64 -8.71
CA THR A 391 -16.29 34.70 -8.54
C THR A 391 -15.78 35.73 -7.52
N ASP A 392 -16.55 36.78 -7.23
CA ASP A 392 -16.25 37.74 -6.15
C ASP A 392 -16.03 37.05 -4.78
N ASP A 393 -16.64 35.86 -4.59
CA ASP A 393 -16.32 34.95 -3.49
C ASP A 393 -15.03 34.14 -3.77
N TYR A 394 -13.95 34.39 -3.03
CA TYR A 394 -12.68 33.65 -3.11
C TYR A 394 -12.81 32.13 -2.83
N ASP A 395 -13.89 31.70 -2.19
CA ASP A 395 -14.16 30.28 -1.86
C ASP A 395 -14.88 29.52 -2.98
N LYS A 396 -15.26 30.19 -4.07
CA LYS A 396 -16.04 29.60 -5.15
C LYS A 396 -15.54 30.06 -6.51
N CYS A 397 -15.27 29.09 -7.37
CA CYS A 397 -15.14 29.31 -8.80
C CYS A 397 -16.50 29.10 -9.48
N MET A 398 -16.69 29.72 -10.65
CA MET A 398 -17.94 29.61 -11.41
C MET A 398 -18.40 28.15 -11.55
N ARG A 399 -17.47 27.23 -11.84
CA ARG A 399 -17.77 25.81 -12.02
C ARG A 399 -18.15 25.08 -10.72
N CYS A 400 -17.49 25.38 -9.62
CA CYS A 400 -17.85 24.78 -8.33
C CYS A 400 -19.19 25.36 -7.85
N SER A 401 -19.41 26.66 -8.09
CA SER A 401 -20.67 27.36 -7.81
C SER A 401 -21.85 26.76 -8.57
N THR A 402 -21.74 26.55 -9.90
CA THR A 402 -22.81 25.92 -10.71
C THR A 402 -23.12 24.50 -10.28
N ARG A 403 -22.15 23.78 -9.71
CA ARG A 403 -22.33 22.44 -9.14
C ARG A 403 -22.81 22.45 -7.68
N GLY A 404 -23.03 23.63 -7.08
CA GLY A 404 -23.45 23.77 -5.69
C GLY A 404 -22.41 23.29 -4.68
N ARG A 405 -21.12 23.27 -5.04
CA ARG A 405 -20.04 22.83 -4.15
C ARG A 405 -19.02 23.93 -3.90
N ARG A 406 -18.36 23.91 -2.74
CA ARG A 406 -17.25 24.84 -2.42
C ARG A 406 -15.96 24.44 -3.14
N CYS A 407 -15.11 25.41 -3.48
CA CYS A 407 -13.78 25.10 -4.00
C CYS A 407 -12.92 24.37 -2.96
N VAL A 408 -12.00 23.54 -3.46
CA VAL A 408 -10.96 22.94 -2.61
C VAL A 408 -9.66 23.70 -2.89
N PRO A 409 -9.07 24.35 -1.89
CA PRO A 409 -7.84 25.12 -2.08
C PRO A 409 -6.68 24.20 -2.46
N VAL A 410 -5.73 24.73 -3.23
CA VAL A 410 -4.50 24.02 -3.58
C VAL A 410 -3.53 24.08 -2.39
N PRO A 411 -2.96 22.95 -1.95
CA PRO A 411 -1.94 22.94 -0.92
C PRO A 411 -0.73 23.79 -1.33
N ALA A 412 -0.12 24.50 -0.38
CA ALA A 412 0.98 25.43 -0.64
C ALA A 412 2.14 24.78 -1.44
N PHE A 413 2.48 23.52 -1.14
CA PHE A 413 3.55 22.81 -1.85
C PHE A 413 3.28 22.58 -3.35
N ALA A 414 2.01 22.52 -3.75
CA ALA A 414 1.60 22.31 -5.14
C ALA A 414 1.31 23.63 -5.88
N HIS A 415 1.33 24.76 -5.17
CA HIS A 415 0.94 26.06 -5.72
C HIS A 415 1.82 26.47 -6.90
N GLY A 416 3.14 26.30 -6.80
CA GLY A 416 4.08 26.65 -7.87
C GLY A 416 3.84 25.88 -9.17
N ASP A 417 3.51 24.59 -9.07
CA ASP A 417 3.20 23.75 -10.24
C ASP A 417 1.86 24.17 -10.87
N VAL A 418 0.87 24.54 -10.04
CA VAL A 418 -0.42 25.08 -10.52
C VAL A 418 -0.23 26.41 -11.25
N CYS A 419 0.61 27.32 -10.74
CA CYS A 419 0.91 28.56 -11.44
C CYS A 419 1.52 28.31 -12.83
N LYS A 420 2.45 27.34 -12.94
CA LYS A 420 3.03 26.93 -14.23
C LYS A 420 1.96 26.34 -15.16
N LEU A 421 1.08 25.49 -14.66
CA LEU A 421 -0.03 24.92 -15.43
C LEU A 421 -0.97 26.03 -15.96
N LEU A 422 -1.29 27.03 -15.14
CA LEU A 422 -2.14 28.15 -15.55
C LEU A 422 -1.44 29.06 -16.59
N ALA A 423 -0.14 29.25 -16.48
CA ALA A 423 0.64 29.94 -17.51
C ALA A 423 0.63 29.15 -18.84
N LEU A 424 0.77 27.83 -18.80
CA LEU A 424 0.64 26.95 -19.96
C LEU A 424 -0.75 27.02 -20.59
N GLN A 425 -1.79 27.10 -19.76
CA GLN A 425 -3.16 27.26 -20.23
C GLN A 425 -3.38 28.60 -20.95
N LYS A 426 -2.89 29.71 -20.38
CA LYS A 426 -2.89 31.02 -21.05
C LYS A 426 -2.15 30.97 -22.41
N LEU A 427 -1.02 30.25 -22.46
CA LEU A 427 -0.28 30.06 -23.71
C LEU A 427 -1.08 29.25 -24.73
N HIS A 428 -1.75 28.17 -24.32
CA HIS A 428 -2.62 27.38 -25.19
C HIS A 428 -3.76 28.22 -25.78
N ASP A 429 -4.38 29.08 -24.98
CA ASP A 429 -5.47 29.94 -25.44
C ASP A 429 -5.00 30.96 -26.47
N ALA A 430 -3.79 31.51 -26.30
CA ALA A 430 -3.15 32.43 -27.24
C ALA A 430 -2.49 31.75 -28.46
N ALA A 431 -2.21 30.45 -28.39
CA ALA A 431 -1.48 29.72 -29.43
C ALA A 431 -2.29 29.52 -30.71
N ARG A 432 -1.56 29.39 -31.83
CA ARG A 432 -2.12 29.05 -33.15
C ARG A 432 -2.71 27.63 -33.16
N PRO A 433 -3.75 27.35 -33.97
CA PRO A 433 -4.45 26.06 -33.98
C PRO A 433 -3.57 24.83 -34.16
N ASN A 434 -2.46 24.95 -34.90
CA ASN A 434 -1.52 23.85 -35.16
C ASN A 434 -0.68 23.44 -33.94
N ILE A 435 -0.46 24.34 -32.97
CA ILE A 435 0.37 24.07 -31.77
C ILE A 435 -0.51 23.68 -30.57
N ARG A 436 -1.81 24.04 -30.61
CA ARG A 436 -2.77 23.72 -29.55
C ARG A 436 -2.82 22.24 -29.17
N PRO A 437 -2.81 21.26 -30.10
CA PRO A 437 -2.84 19.84 -29.73
C PRO A 437 -1.63 19.40 -28.88
N ALA A 438 -0.44 19.92 -29.16
CA ALA A 438 0.76 19.59 -28.37
C ALA A 438 0.69 20.21 -26.97
N LEU A 439 0.26 21.48 -26.87
CA LEU A 439 0.05 22.15 -25.59
C LEU A 439 -1.07 21.49 -24.77
N ARG A 440 -2.10 21.00 -25.45
CA ARG A 440 -3.22 20.25 -24.87
C ARG A 440 -2.72 19.04 -24.08
N ILE A 441 -1.92 18.19 -24.71
CA ILE A 441 -1.36 16.98 -24.12
C ILE A 441 -0.49 17.35 -22.90
N ARG A 442 0.31 18.41 -23.03
CA ARG A 442 1.17 18.88 -21.92
C ARG A 442 0.36 19.39 -20.73
N ILE A 443 -0.69 20.17 -20.96
CA ILE A 443 -1.60 20.63 -19.90
C ILE A 443 -2.26 19.45 -19.20
N GLN A 444 -2.72 18.44 -19.94
CA GLN A 444 -3.31 17.23 -19.35
C GLN A 444 -2.29 16.46 -18.50
N ALA A 445 -1.07 16.27 -19.00
CA ALA A 445 0.01 15.58 -18.30
C ALA A 445 0.42 16.33 -17.01
N ASP A 446 0.62 17.65 -17.09
CA ASP A 446 1.01 18.47 -15.95
C ASP A 446 -0.13 18.53 -14.90
N ALA A 447 -1.38 18.64 -15.34
CA ALA A 447 -2.54 18.59 -14.46
C ALA A 447 -2.66 17.22 -13.75
N ALA A 448 -2.46 16.12 -14.48
CA ALA A 448 -2.44 14.78 -13.90
C ALA A 448 -1.30 14.62 -12.88
N GLY A 449 -0.09 15.08 -13.22
CA GLY A 449 1.06 15.07 -12.34
C GLY A 449 0.83 15.85 -11.04
N ILE A 450 0.15 17.00 -11.08
CA ILE A 450 -0.24 17.75 -9.87
C ILE A 450 -1.22 16.95 -9.02
N VAL A 451 -2.23 16.32 -9.64
CA VAL A 451 -3.20 15.48 -8.94
C VAL A 451 -2.50 14.29 -8.25
N ASP A 452 -1.56 13.66 -8.93
CA ASP A 452 -0.79 12.53 -8.40
C ASP A 452 0.14 12.95 -7.25
N LYS A 453 0.72 14.15 -7.29
CA LYS A 453 1.48 14.71 -6.16
C LYS A 453 0.61 15.00 -4.95
N VAL A 454 -0.61 15.50 -5.17
CA VAL A 454 -1.53 15.89 -4.10
C VAL A 454 -2.21 14.68 -3.45
N ARG A 455 -2.52 13.64 -4.22
CA ARG A 455 -3.19 12.41 -3.75
C ARG A 455 -2.54 11.73 -2.53
N PRO A 456 -1.22 11.45 -2.48
CA PRO A 456 -0.60 10.81 -1.32
C PRO A 456 -0.64 11.71 -0.08
N GLU A 457 -0.54 13.03 -0.26
CA GLU A 457 -0.58 13.98 0.85
C GLU A 457 -2.00 14.15 1.39
N GLU A 458 -3.02 14.21 0.52
CA GLU A 458 -4.44 14.10 0.94
C GLU A 458 -4.70 12.80 1.71
N SER A 459 -4.11 11.68 1.26
CA SER A 459 -4.27 10.38 1.92
C SER A 459 -3.61 10.35 3.30
N ARG A 460 -2.43 10.97 3.45
CA ARG A 460 -1.75 11.11 4.75
C ARG A 460 -2.56 12.00 5.70
N ALA A 461 -3.07 13.14 5.23
CA ALA A 461 -3.88 14.04 6.02
C ALA A 461 -5.18 13.38 6.53
N ARG A 462 -5.83 12.54 5.70
CA ARG A 462 -7.00 11.76 6.15
C ARG A 462 -6.63 10.75 7.22
N LYS A 463 -5.51 10.03 7.05
CA LYS A 463 -5.03 9.07 8.06
C LYS A 463 -4.77 9.73 9.40
N THR A 464 -4.09 10.88 9.42
CA THR A 464 -3.83 11.60 10.68
C THR A 464 -5.11 12.11 11.33
N GLN A 465 -6.08 12.58 10.54
CA GLN A 465 -7.40 12.96 11.04
C GLN A 465 -8.16 11.76 11.64
N GLU A 466 -8.16 10.63 10.96
CA GLU A 466 -8.77 9.39 11.46
C GLU A 466 -8.09 8.86 12.71
N GLU A 467 -6.76 8.90 12.78
CA GLU A 467 -5.98 8.56 13.98
C GLU A 467 -6.31 9.49 15.15
N THR A 468 -6.50 10.78 14.88
CA THR A 468 -6.92 11.76 15.89
C THR A 468 -8.32 11.44 16.40
N LEU A 469 -9.27 11.18 15.49
CA LEU A 469 -10.63 10.81 15.87
C LEU A 469 -10.67 9.48 16.65
N ARG A 470 -9.88 8.48 16.23
CA ARG A 470 -9.71 7.22 16.97
C ARG A 470 -9.14 7.46 18.36
N SER A 471 -8.11 8.31 18.47
CA SER A 471 -7.50 8.67 19.76
C SER A 471 -8.50 9.36 20.69
N ILE A 472 -9.33 10.26 20.15
CA ILE A 472 -10.42 10.91 20.90
C ILE A 472 -11.44 9.87 21.39
N LEU A 473 -11.87 8.95 20.52
CA LEU A 473 -12.83 7.91 20.88
C LEU A 473 -12.27 6.96 21.95
N LEU A 474 -11.01 6.53 21.82
CA LEU A 474 -10.34 5.72 22.84
C LEU A 474 -10.23 6.47 24.18
N GLY A 475 -9.90 7.76 24.13
CA GLY A 475 -9.91 8.63 25.31
C GLY A 475 -11.28 8.68 25.97
N GLN A 476 -12.37 8.80 25.21
CA GLN A 476 -13.73 8.79 25.74
C GLN A 476 -14.10 7.45 26.41
N VAL A 477 -13.66 6.31 25.88
CA VAL A 477 -13.87 5.01 26.50
C VAL A 477 -13.12 4.93 27.84
N GLY A 478 -11.87 5.39 27.88
CA GLY A 478 -11.10 5.46 29.13
C GLY A 478 -11.76 6.36 30.19
N ILE A 479 -12.26 7.53 29.78
CA ILE A 479 -12.99 8.44 30.67
C ILE A 479 -14.27 7.79 31.21
N LYS A 480 -15.06 7.12 30.36
CA LYS A 480 -16.27 6.40 30.79
C LYS A 480 -15.96 5.29 31.78
N HIS A 481 -14.92 4.49 31.52
CA HIS A 481 -14.50 3.43 32.43
C HIS A 481 -14.09 3.99 33.81
N ASN A 482 -13.32 5.08 33.82
CA ASN A 482 -12.95 5.76 35.06
C ASN A 482 -14.18 6.32 35.80
N GLN A 483 -15.16 6.88 35.08
CA GLN A 483 -16.42 7.34 35.67
C GLN A 483 -17.22 6.18 36.29
N GLU A 484 -17.28 5.03 35.62
CA GLU A 484 -17.95 3.83 36.15
C GLU A 484 -17.25 3.30 37.40
N GLU A 485 -15.92 3.32 37.44
CA GLU A 485 -15.15 2.92 38.61
C GLU A 485 -15.38 3.87 39.79
N ILE A 486 -15.37 5.19 39.56
CA ILE A 486 -15.72 6.18 40.59
C ILE A 486 -17.15 5.94 41.11
N LEU A 487 -18.12 5.74 40.22
CA LEU A 487 -19.51 5.47 40.60
C LEU A 487 -19.67 4.14 41.35
N ARG A 488 -18.82 3.14 41.05
CA ARG A 488 -18.77 1.87 41.77
C ARG A 488 -18.22 2.07 43.18
N LEU A 489 -17.11 2.80 43.34
CA LEU A 489 -16.52 3.11 44.64
C LEU A 489 -17.48 3.92 45.52
N LEU A 490 -18.14 4.93 44.95
CA LEU A 490 -19.17 5.71 45.66
C LEU A 490 -20.34 4.83 46.11
N ARG A 491 -20.82 3.92 45.27
CA ARG A 491 -21.86 2.95 45.65
C ARG A 491 -21.40 2.04 46.78
N GLU A 492 -20.15 1.59 46.78
CA GLU A 492 -19.60 0.73 47.82
C GLU A 492 -19.44 1.47 49.15
N LEU A 493 -18.97 2.72 49.14
CA LEU A 493 -18.87 3.57 50.33
C LEU A 493 -20.25 3.87 50.94
N LEU A 494 -21.23 4.23 50.11
CA LEU A 494 -22.60 4.47 50.56
C LEU A 494 -23.27 3.20 51.10
N SER A 495 -22.93 2.02 50.56
CA SER A 495 -23.46 0.74 51.04
C SER A 495 -22.80 0.28 52.35
N ARG A 496 -21.59 0.75 52.63
CA ARG A 496 -20.83 0.42 53.86
C ARG A 496 -21.10 1.38 55.02
N HIS A 497 -21.86 2.46 54.82
CA HIS A 497 -22.40 3.19 55.96
C HIS A 497 -23.45 2.27 56.61
N PRO A 498 -23.16 1.69 57.79
CA PRO A 498 -24.22 1.03 58.52
C PRO A 498 -25.27 2.09 58.78
N VAL A 499 -26.50 1.82 58.36
CA VAL A 499 -27.66 2.50 58.92
C VAL A 499 -27.56 2.22 60.41
N GLU A 500 -27.00 3.17 61.16
CA GLU A 500 -27.17 3.24 62.60
C GLU A 500 -28.66 3.32 62.82
N LYS A 501 -29.25 2.13 62.99
CA LYS A 501 -30.57 1.96 63.53
C LYS A 501 -30.53 2.69 64.87
N ASN A 502 -31.50 3.58 65.05
CA ASN A 502 -31.91 4.22 66.29
C ASN A 502 -31.39 5.64 66.51
N ILE A 503 -31.88 6.59 65.70
CA ILE A 503 -32.35 7.84 66.27
C ILE A 503 -33.86 7.89 66.02
N PRO A 504 -34.72 7.79 67.06
CA PRO A 504 -36.16 7.92 66.90
C PRO A 504 -36.44 9.32 66.38
N VAL A 505 -36.87 9.40 65.12
CA VAL A 505 -37.43 10.61 64.52
C VAL A 505 -38.71 10.91 65.29
N ALA A 506 -38.61 11.84 66.24
CA ALA A 506 -39.75 12.42 66.93
C ALA A 506 -40.70 12.97 65.86
N THR A 507 -41.85 12.33 65.73
CA THR A 507 -42.96 12.78 64.89
C THR A 507 -43.44 14.12 65.45
N GLY A 508 -42.90 15.21 64.89
CA GLY A 508 -43.38 16.56 65.12
C GLY A 508 -44.84 16.67 64.67
N GLN A 509 -45.73 16.46 65.62
CA GLN A 509 -47.17 16.62 65.48
C GLN A 509 -47.44 18.11 65.24
N VAL A 510 -47.64 18.49 63.97
CA VAL A 510 -48.01 19.85 63.59
C VAL A 510 -49.40 20.14 64.14
N HIS A 511 -49.47 20.84 65.27
CA HIS A 511 -50.72 21.36 65.81
C HIS A 511 -51.30 22.39 64.84
N LYS A 512 -52.43 22.03 64.22
CA LYS A 512 -53.28 22.96 63.47
C LYS A 512 -53.86 24.00 64.44
N GLY A 513 -53.23 25.16 64.49
CA GLY A 513 -53.74 26.35 65.18
C GLY A 513 -55.13 26.72 64.66
N LYS A 514 -56.10 26.59 65.56
CA LYS A 514 -57.52 26.93 65.37
C LYS A 514 -57.64 28.45 65.23
N ARG A 515 -57.90 28.95 64.00
CA ARG A 515 -58.33 30.34 63.78
C ARG A 515 -59.64 30.56 64.56
N ARG A 516 -59.63 31.48 65.53
CA ARG A 516 -60.85 32.08 66.09
C ARG A 516 -61.18 33.34 65.32
N ALA A 517 -62.48 33.49 65.07
CA ALA A 517 -63.15 34.66 64.51
C ALA A 517 -63.10 35.83 65.48
#